data_AF-A0A534Q0F8-F1
#
_entry.id   AF-A0A534Q0F8-F1
#
_cell.length_a   1.000
_cell.length_b   1.000
_cell.length_c   1.000
_cell.angle_alpha   90.00
_cell.angle_beta   90.00
_cell.angle_gamma   90.00
#
_symmetry.space_group_name_H-M   'P 1'
#
loop_
_entity.id
_entity.type
_entity.pdbx_description
1 polymer ?
#
loop_
_entity_poly.entity_id
_entity_poly.type
_entity_poly.pdbx_seq_one_letter_code
_entity_poly.pdbx_strand_id
1 'polypeptide(L)'
;MRQLAPRIFAIDLRSLAALRIGLGAVLLADLAYRAIDLEAHYADTGVLPRAALRATLRDPAAMWSLHTLSGAWTAQLVLFALAAVAAVALLIGYRARLAAALSWLLLVSVHHRNPLILTGADQVLRLLLFWSLFLPLDARWAVWRGAARGARVCSPASAALLLQVALVYLFSVWFKLRGDAQVAGAGVAEISLTDLGEERLLGIAGRGAEHRRECARKAVHDR
;
A
#
# COMPACT_ATOMS: atom_id res chain seq x y z
N MET A 1 -21.09 -27.48 -8.01
CA MET A 1 -20.19 -26.29 -7.97
C MET A 1 -20.11 -25.50 -9.30
N ARG A 2 -20.24 -26.13 -10.50
CA ARG A 2 -20.09 -25.44 -11.80
C ARG A 2 -21.05 -24.28 -12.11
N GLN A 3 -22.23 -24.20 -11.47
CA GLN A 3 -23.20 -23.12 -11.70
C GLN A 3 -23.04 -21.91 -10.74
N LEU A 4 -22.25 -22.05 -9.66
CA LEU A 4 -22.04 -20.97 -8.68
C LEU A 4 -20.96 -19.98 -9.13
N ALA A 5 -19.89 -20.47 -9.76
CA ALA A 5 -18.79 -19.64 -10.25
C ALA A 5 -19.25 -18.47 -11.14
N PRO A 6 -20.08 -18.65 -12.18
CA PRO A 6 -20.53 -17.53 -13.00
C PRO A 6 -21.46 -16.56 -12.27
N ARG A 7 -22.08 -16.94 -11.13
CA ARG A 7 -22.87 -16.01 -10.31
C ARG A 7 -22.00 -15.15 -9.39
N ILE A 8 -20.93 -15.72 -8.84
CA ILE A 8 -20.02 -15.03 -7.91
C ILE A 8 -19.04 -14.12 -8.68
N PHE A 9 -18.58 -14.55 -9.85
CA PHE A 9 -17.58 -13.81 -10.64
C PHE A 9 -18.17 -12.89 -11.72
N ALA A 10 -19.50 -12.81 -11.82
CA ALA A 10 -20.17 -11.86 -12.69
C ALA A 10 -20.21 -10.48 -12.03
N ILE A 11 -19.64 -9.49 -12.71
CA ILE A 11 -19.63 -8.08 -12.26
C ILE A 11 -20.64 -7.30 -13.08
N ASP A 12 -21.42 -6.45 -12.40
CA ASP A 12 -22.33 -5.51 -13.07
C ASP A 12 -21.57 -4.42 -13.80
N LEU A 13 -22.05 -4.05 -14.99
CA LEU A 13 -21.43 -2.99 -15.80
C LEU A 13 -21.44 -1.62 -15.11
N ARG A 14 -22.38 -1.37 -14.18
CA ARG A 14 -22.42 -0.14 -13.37
C ARG A 14 -21.25 -0.09 -12.40
N SER A 15 -20.98 -1.20 -11.71
CA SER A 15 -19.83 -1.34 -10.82
C SER A 15 -18.52 -1.21 -11.58
N LEU A 16 -18.47 -1.67 -12.83
CA LEU A 16 -17.29 -1.48 -13.68
C LEU A 16 -17.06 -0.02 -14.08
N ALA A 17 -18.14 0.74 -14.33
CA ALA A 17 -18.05 2.17 -14.57
C ALA A 17 -17.61 2.93 -13.30
N ALA A 18 -18.11 2.54 -12.13
CA ALA A 18 -17.66 3.09 -10.85
C ALA A 18 -16.18 2.78 -10.58
N LEU A 19 -15.73 1.55 -10.87
CA LEU A 19 -14.32 1.17 -10.80
C LEU A 19 -13.46 2.06 -11.70
N ARG A 20 -13.87 2.29 -12.95
CA ARG A 20 -13.16 3.17 -13.89
C ARG A 20 -13.01 4.58 -13.34
N ILE A 21 -14.10 5.16 -12.82
CA ILE A 21 -14.09 6.51 -12.24
C ILE A 21 -13.17 6.56 -11.01
N GLY A 22 -13.29 5.57 -10.12
CA GLY A 22 -12.44 5.44 -8.93
C GLY A 22 -10.96 5.32 -9.28
N LEU A 23 -10.60 4.49 -10.26
CA LEU A 23 -9.21 4.34 -10.73
C LEU A 23 -8.67 5.65 -11.31
N GLY A 24 -9.45 6.35 -12.13
CA GLY A 24 -9.06 7.67 -12.66
C GLY A 24 -8.84 8.70 -11.54
N ALA A 25 -9.74 8.74 -10.56
CA ALA A 25 -9.64 9.67 -9.42
C ALA A 25 -8.44 9.37 -8.52
N VAL A 26 -8.20 8.10 -8.20
CA VAL A 26 -7.05 7.67 -7.40
C VAL A 26 -5.74 7.97 -8.13
N LEU A 27 -5.66 7.73 -9.44
CA LEU A 27 -4.49 8.11 -10.24
C LEU A 27 -4.23 9.61 -10.19
N LEU A 28 -5.25 10.45 -10.33
CA LEU A 28 -5.09 11.90 -10.26
C LEU A 28 -4.64 12.35 -8.86
N ALA A 29 -5.18 11.75 -7.80
CA ALA A 29 -4.77 12.03 -6.43
C ALA A 29 -3.32 11.60 -6.16
N ASP A 30 -2.94 10.40 -6.62
CA ASP A 30 -1.56 9.89 -6.53
C ASP A 30 -0.58 10.81 -7.27
N LEU A 31 -0.91 11.21 -8.50
CA LEU A 31 -0.10 12.16 -9.26
C LEU A 31 -0.01 13.52 -8.57
N ALA A 32 -1.11 14.05 -8.05
CA ALA A 32 -1.11 15.34 -7.36
C ALA A 32 -0.24 15.30 -6.10
N TYR A 33 -0.33 14.23 -5.31
CA TYR A 33 0.51 14.02 -4.14
C TYR A 33 1.99 13.93 -4.52
N ARG A 34 2.32 13.15 -5.56
CA ARG A 34 3.71 13.01 -6.05
C ARG A 34 4.24 14.27 -6.74
N ALA A 35 3.37 15.11 -7.28
CA ALA A 35 3.73 16.35 -7.96
C ALA A 35 4.16 17.47 -7.00
N ILE A 36 3.72 17.42 -5.73
CA ILE A 36 4.13 18.39 -4.70
C ILE A 36 5.64 18.34 -4.49
N ASP A 37 6.22 17.13 -4.44
CA ASP A 37 7.65 16.93 -4.20
C ASP A 37 8.40 16.43 -5.44
N LEU A 38 7.93 16.82 -6.64
CA LEU A 38 8.45 16.34 -7.91
C LEU A 38 9.95 16.63 -8.08
N GLU A 39 10.40 17.78 -7.59
CA GLU A 39 11.79 18.24 -7.72
C GLU A 39 12.70 17.44 -6.77
N ALA A 40 12.28 17.29 -5.52
CA ALA A 40 13.05 16.62 -4.48
C ALA A 40 13.21 15.12 -4.72
N HIS A 41 12.19 14.43 -5.23
CA HIS A 41 12.19 12.97 -5.33
C HIS A 41 12.50 12.42 -6.72
N TYR A 42 12.29 13.21 -7.76
CA TYR A 42 12.42 12.73 -9.13
C TYR A 42 13.49 13.49 -9.91
N ALA A 43 13.75 14.78 -9.69
CA ALA A 43 14.79 15.49 -10.45
C ALA A 43 16.21 15.05 -10.06
N ASP A 44 17.17 15.18 -10.99
CA ASP A 44 18.59 14.86 -10.70
C ASP A 44 19.23 15.79 -9.66
N THR A 45 18.63 16.96 -9.44
CA THR A 45 18.99 17.91 -8.39
C THR A 45 18.43 17.52 -7.01
N GLY A 46 17.57 16.52 -6.96
CA GLY A 46 16.91 16.04 -5.74
C GLY A 46 17.73 15.03 -4.93
N VAL A 47 17.09 14.47 -3.90
CA VAL A 47 17.70 13.62 -2.87
C VAL A 47 18.19 12.27 -3.42
N LEU A 48 17.66 11.82 -4.57
CA LEU A 48 18.06 10.58 -5.23
C LEU A 48 18.52 10.78 -6.68
N PRO A 49 19.77 11.26 -6.90
CA PRO A 49 20.34 11.38 -8.23
C PRO A 49 20.43 10.01 -8.92
N ARG A 50 20.23 9.98 -10.25
CA ARG A 50 20.29 8.73 -11.05
C ARG A 50 21.58 7.92 -10.85
N ALA A 51 22.70 8.59 -10.54
CA ALA A 51 23.98 7.95 -10.25
C ALA A 51 23.95 7.11 -8.97
N ALA A 52 23.29 7.60 -7.91
CA ALA A 52 23.12 6.89 -6.65
C ALA A 52 22.17 5.69 -6.82
N LEU A 53 21.06 5.86 -7.57
CA LEU A 53 20.13 4.75 -7.88
C LEU A 53 20.85 3.58 -8.57
N ARG A 54 21.70 3.87 -9.58
CA ARG A 54 22.47 2.85 -10.31
C ARG A 54 23.53 2.16 -9.46
N ALA A 55 24.15 2.90 -8.53
CA ALA A 55 25.20 2.36 -7.67
C ALA A 55 24.64 1.46 -6.56
N THR A 56 23.50 1.84 -5.96
CA THR A 56 22.99 1.22 -4.72
C THR A 56 22.01 0.08 -4.97
N LEU A 57 21.09 0.19 -5.94
CA LEU A 57 20.00 -0.78 -6.07
C LEU A 57 20.28 -1.90 -7.07
N ARG A 58 21.14 -1.70 -8.08
CA ARG A 58 21.47 -2.67 -9.16
C ARG A 58 20.28 -3.45 -9.72
N ASP A 59 19.07 -2.92 -9.61
CA ASP A 59 17.84 -3.60 -10.02
C ASP A 59 17.69 -3.45 -11.55
N PRO A 60 17.74 -4.55 -12.33
CA PRO A 60 17.56 -4.50 -13.78
C PRO A 60 16.22 -3.89 -14.18
N ALA A 61 15.19 -4.00 -13.34
CA ALA A 61 13.86 -3.46 -13.61
C ALA A 61 13.83 -1.92 -13.48
N ALA A 62 14.64 -1.34 -12.58
CA ALA A 62 14.80 0.12 -12.46
C ALA A 62 15.49 0.73 -13.70
N MET A 63 16.22 -0.09 -14.47
CA MET A 63 16.87 0.33 -15.71
C MET A 63 15.87 0.48 -16.88
N TRP A 64 14.70 -0.17 -16.81
CA TRP A 64 13.68 -0.17 -17.86
C TRP A 64 12.53 0.80 -17.56
N SER A 65 12.85 2.06 -17.24
CA SER A 65 11.84 3.10 -16.97
C SER A 65 11.97 4.26 -17.96
N LEU A 66 10.85 4.66 -18.57
CA LEU A 66 10.77 5.89 -19.39
C LEU A 66 11.22 7.11 -18.59
N HIS A 67 10.92 7.13 -17.29
CA HIS A 67 11.41 8.16 -16.42
C HIS A 67 12.92 8.07 -16.20
N THR A 68 13.61 6.92 -16.25
CA THR A 68 15.08 6.89 -16.03
C THR A 68 15.90 7.31 -17.26
N LEU A 69 15.28 7.39 -18.45
CA LEU A 69 15.89 7.85 -19.70
C LEU A 69 16.31 9.32 -19.67
N SER A 70 15.55 10.18 -18.98
CA SER A 70 15.87 11.61 -18.82
C SER A 70 15.68 12.07 -17.38
N GLY A 71 16.71 12.67 -16.82
CA GLY A 71 16.70 13.25 -15.47
C GLY A 71 16.39 14.75 -15.42
N ALA A 72 16.08 15.32 -16.59
CA ALA A 72 15.65 16.70 -16.68
C ALA A 72 14.25 16.84 -16.05
N TRP A 73 14.12 17.82 -15.16
CA TRP A 73 12.86 18.26 -14.57
C TRP A 73 11.74 18.39 -15.62
N THR A 74 12.05 18.99 -16.77
CA THR A 74 11.10 19.21 -17.87
C THR A 74 10.58 17.92 -18.47
N ALA A 75 11.43 16.90 -18.65
CA ALA A 75 11.01 15.60 -19.16
C ALA A 75 10.06 14.89 -18.19
N GLN A 76 10.29 15.04 -16.87
CA GLN A 76 9.42 14.45 -15.86
C GLN A 76 8.09 15.20 -15.74
N LEU A 77 8.11 16.53 -15.84
CA LEU A 77 6.88 17.31 -15.90
C LEU A 77 6.00 16.91 -17.09
N VAL A 78 6.61 16.71 -18.28
CA VAL A 78 5.87 16.26 -19.47
C VAL A 78 5.29 14.86 -19.28
N LEU A 79 6.03 13.93 -18.68
CA LEU A 79 5.53 12.57 -18.43
C LEU A 79 4.41 12.56 -17.38
N PHE A 80 4.50 13.38 -16.33
CA PHE A 80 3.43 13.55 -15.34
C PHE A 80 2.19 14.21 -15.96
N ALA A 81 2.36 15.21 -16.82
CA ALA A 81 1.26 15.82 -17.55
C ALA A 81 0.57 14.81 -18.48
N LEU A 82 1.35 13.99 -19.20
CA LEU A 82 0.81 12.92 -20.04
C LEU A 82 0.04 11.88 -19.21
N ALA A 83 0.56 11.53 -18.04
CA ALA A 83 -0.10 10.61 -17.11
C ALA A 83 -1.41 11.19 -16.55
N ALA A 84 -1.44 12.49 -16.25
CA ALA A 84 -2.66 13.19 -15.84
C ALA A 84 -3.71 13.21 -16.96
N VAL A 85 -3.30 13.50 -18.21
CA VAL A 85 -4.20 13.45 -19.38
C VAL A 85 -4.74 12.04 -19.59
N ALA A 86 -3.92 11.01 -19.47
CA ALA A 86 -4.36 9.62 -19.57
C ALA A 86 -5.35 9.24 -18.44
N ALA A 87 -5.10 9.71 -17.22
CA ALA A 87 -6.00 9.49 -16.08
C ALA A 87 -7.35 10.21 -16.25
N VAL A 88 -7.35 11.44 -16.78
CA VAL A 88 -8.58 12.17 -17.13
C VAL A 88 -9.33 11.45 -18.26
N ALA A 89 -8.63 10.98 -19.30
CA ALA A 89 -9.25 10.19 -20.36
C ALA A 89 -9.89 8.90 -19.82
N LEU A 90 -9.24 8.23 -18.87
CA LEU A 90 -9.78 7.07 -18.17
C LEU A 90 -11.01 7.45 -17.33
N LEU A 91 -10.97 8.56 -16.60
CA LEU A 91 -12.04 9.10 -15.75
C LEU A 91 -13.29 9.48 -16.54
N ILE A 92 -13.13 10.00 -17.76
CA ILE A 92 -14.22 10.35 -18.68
C ILE A 92 -14.67 9.12 -19.48
N GLY A 93 -13.80 8.12 -19.63
CA GLY A 93 -14.07 6.91 -20.40
C GLY A 93 -13.90 7.13 -21.89
N TYR A 94 -12.97 8.02 -22.27
CA TYR A 94 -12.56 8.21 -23.66
C TYR A 94 -11.51 7.15 -24.00
N ARG A 95 -11.87 6.18 -24.84
CA ARG A 95 -11.04 5.00 -25.16
C ARG A 95 -10.43 4.37 -23.89
N ALA A 96 -11.28 4.01 -22.93
CA ALA A 96 -10.89 3.68 -21.56
C ALA A 96 -9.85 2.55 -21.48
N ARG A 97 -9.88 1.58 -22.41
CA ARG A 97 -8.84 0.54 -22.49
C ARG A 97 -7.45 1.08 -22.84
N LEU A 98 -7.37 2.00 -23.81
CA LEU A 98 -6.10 2.62 -24.19
C LEU A 98 -5.64 3.58 -23.10
N ALA A 99 -6.56 4.36 -22.53
CA ALA A 99 -6.26 5.23 -21.39
C ALA A 99 -5.73 4.42 -20.20
N ALA A 100 -6.36 3.29 -19.85
CA ALA A 100 -5.87 2.39 -18.80
C ALA A 100 -4.49 1.80 -19.12
N ALA A 101 -4.22 1.43 -20.38
CA ALA A 101 -2.91 0.92 -20.81
C ALA A 101 -1.81 1.98 -20.65
N LEU A 102 -2.09 3.21 -21.10
CA LEU A 102 -1.18 4.34 -20.96
C LEU A 102 -0.95 4.70 -19.49
N SER A 103 -2.02 4.80 -18.70
CA SER A 103 -1.93 5.06 -17.26
C SER A 103 -1.15 3.97 -16.53
N TRP A 104 -1.37 2.70 -16.86
CA TRP A 104 -0.64 1.58 -16.28
C TRP A 104 0.86 1.64 -16.63
N LEU A 105 1.19 1.88 -17.90
CA LEU A 105 2.58 1.98 -18.35
C LEU A 105 3.32 3.14 -17.67
N LEU A 106 2.67 4.31 -17.57
CA LEU A 106 3.25 5.49 -16.92
C LEU A 106 3.41 5.29 -15.41
N LEU A 107 2.42 4.71 -14.74
CA LEU A 107 2.50 4.37 -13.31
C LEU A 107 3.64 3.38 -13.03
N VAL A 108 3.74 2.33 -13.85
CA VAL A 108 4.83 1.35 -13.76
C VAL A 108 6.18 2.05 -13.91
N SER A 109 6.30 2.99 -14.85
CA SER A 109 7.52 3.75 -15.05
C SER A 109 7.89 4.63 -13.84
N VAL A 110 6.94 5.38 -13.26
CA VAL A 110 7.20 6.25 -12.10
C VAL A 110 7.70 5.45 -10.90
N HIS A 111 7.04 4.33 -10.61
CA HIS A 111 7.42 3.45 -9.51
C HIS A 111 8.81 2.84 -9.67
N HIS A 112 9.22 2.47 -10.89
CA HIS A 112 10.57 1.96 -11.13
C HIS A 112 11.65 3.03 -10.94
N ARG A 113 11.30 4.33 -11.04
CA ARG A 113 12.27 5.41 -10.81
C ARG A 113 12.58 5.60 -9.33
N ASN A 114 11.62 5.37 -8.45
CA ASN A 114 11.85 5.51 -7.02
C ASN A 114 11.13 4.40 -6.22
N PRO A 115 11.69 3.18 -6.18
CA PRO A 115 11.09 2.06 -5.46
C PRO A 115 11.07 2.25 -3.93
N LEU A 116 11.86 3.19 -3.39
CA LEU A 116 12.00 3.40 -1.95
C LEU A 116 10.76 4.05 -1.31
N ILE A 117 9.95 4.76 -2.10
CA ILE A 117 8.74 5.46 -1.64
C ILE A 117 7.49 4.60 -1.86
N LEU A 118 7.63 3.44 -2.50
CA LEU A 118 6.48 2.60 -2.83
C LEU A 118 5.89 1.97 -1.58
N THR A 119 4.57 1.98 -1.54
CA THR A 119 3.74 1.36 -0.50
C THR A 119 3.02 0.13 -1.05
N GLY A 120 2.40 -0.66 -0.16
CA GLY A 120 1.54 -1.77 -0.58
C GLY A 120 0.33 -1.31 -1.42
N ALA A 121 -0.17 -0.09 -1.19
CA ALA A 121 -1.29 0.47 -1.95
C ALA A 121 -0.93 0.69 -3.43
N ASP A 122 0.29 1.12 -3.71
CA ASP A 122 0.81 1.32 -5.07
C ASP A 122 0.83 0.01 -5.88
N GLN A 123 1.17 -1.09 -5.20
CA GLN A 123 1.19 -2.42 -5.81
C GLN A 123 -0.22 -2.92 -6.14
N VAL A 124 -1.17 -2.69 -5.21
CA VAL A 124 -2.59 -3.01 -5.44
C VAL A 124 -3.14 -2.20 -6.60
N LEU A 125 -2.85 -0.89 -6.67
CA LEU A 125 -3.30 0.00 -7.75
C LEU A 125 -2.78 -0.46 -9.11
N ARG A 126 -1.49 -0.82 -9.20
CA ARG A 126 -0.87 -1.34 -10.42
C ARG A 126 -1.56 -2.63 -10.92
N LEU A 127 -1.87 -3.55 -10.00
CA LEU A 127 -2.55 -4.79 -10.34
C LEU A 127 -4.01 -4.55 -10.74
N LEU A 128 -4.73 -3.65 -10.07
CA LEU A 128 -6.10 -3.27 -10.44
C LEU A 128 -6.15 -2.70 -11.87
N LEU A 129 -5.23 -1.79 -12.19
CA LEU A 129 -5.11 -1.25 -13.54
C LEU A 129 -4.78 -2.33 -14.56
N PHE A 130 -3.86 -3.24 -14.24
CA PHE A 130 -3.50 -4.35 -15.12
C PHE A 130 -4.72 -5.22 -15.46
N TRP A 131 -5.48 -5.66 -14.47
CA TRP A 131 -6.68 -6.47 -14.73
C TRP A 131 -7.75 -5.67 -15.46
N SER A 132 -7.87 -4.37 -15.19
CA SER A 132 -8.85 -3.50 -15.85
C SER A 132 -8.69 -3.44 -17.38
N LEU A 133 -7.48 -3.67 -17.91
CA LEU A 133 -7.20 -3.73 -19.35
C LEU A 133 -8.03 -4.79 -20.07
N PHE A 134 -8.24 -5.93 -19.40
CA PHE A 134 -8.96 -7.06 -19.94
C PHE A 134 -10.47 -6.90 -19.77
N LEU A 135 -10.94 -5.99 -18.91
CA LEU A 135 -12.36 -5.74 -18.71
C LEU A 135 -12.92 -4.77 -19.76
N PRO A 136 -14.21 -4.88 -20.09
CA PRO A 136 -14.88 -3.96 -20.99
C PRO A 136 -15.24 -2.66 -20.26
N LEU A 137 -14.23 -1.84 -19.93
CA LEU A 137 -14.38 -0.54 -19.24
C LEU A 137 -15.22 0.46 -20.05
N ASP A 138 -15.30 0.28 -21.37
CA ASP A 138 -16.06 1.13 -22.29
C ASP A 138 -17.55 0.77 -22.38
N ALA A 139 -18.01 -0.24 -21.64
CA ALA A 139 -19.36 -0.80 -21.82
C ALA A 139 -20.49 0.09 -21.28
N ARG A 140 -20.22 1.01 -20.34
CA ARG A 140 -21.24 1.86 -19.72
C ARG A 140 -20.64 3.18 -19.21
N TRP A 141 -21.39 4.28 -19.39
CA TRP A 141 -20.98 5.64 -19.01
C TRP A 141 -19.63 6.07 -19.61
N ALA A 142 -19.26 5.53 -20.76
CA ALA A 142 -18.09 5.93 -21.52
C ALA A 142 -18.53 6.90 -22.62
N VAL A 143 -17.79 7.99 -22.81
CA VAL A 143 -18.11 8.98 -23.85
C VAL A 143 -17.86 8.42 -25.27
N TRP A 144 -16.93 7.47 -25.42
CA TRP A 144 -16.48 6.99 -26.74
C TRP A 144 -17.30 5.83 -27.34
N ARG A 145 -17.92 4.97 -26.53
CA ARG A 145 -18.73 3.83 -27.03
C ARG A 145 -20.15 3.88 -26.47
N GLY A 146 -21.13 3.60 -27.33
CA GLY A 146 -22.53 3.42 -26.92
C GLY A 146 -22.68 2.26 -25.93
N ALA A 147 -23.64 2.39 -25.00
CA ALA A 147 -23.85 1.44 -23.92
C ALA A 147 -24.00 -0.01 -24.46
N ALA A 148 -23.16 -0.92 -23.96
CA ALA A 148 -23.23 -2.33 -24.32
C ALA A 148 -24.55 -2.95 -23.84
N ARG A 149 -25.17 -3.79 -24.66
CA ARG A 149 -26.38 -4.54 -24.29
C ARG A 149 -25.99 -5.72 -23.38
N GLY A 150 -26.24 -5.57 -22.09
CA GLY A 150 -26.00 -6.58 -21.06
C GLY A 150 -25.98 -5.99 -19.66
N ALA A 151 -26.31 -6.77 -18.63
CA ALA A 151 -26.24 -6.31 -17.23
C ALA A 151 -24.88 -6.66 -16.60
N ARG A 152 -24.34 -7.84 -16.93
CA ARG A 152 -23.22 -8.48 -16.23
C ARG A 152 -22.17 -9.02 -17.18
N VAL A 153 -20.91 -8.97 -16.76
CA VAL A 153 -19.77 -9.57 -17.46
C VAL A 153 -19.06 -10.52 -16.51
N CYS A 154 -18.85 -11.76 -16.97
CA CYS A 154 -18.05 -12.76 -16.27
C CYS A 154 -16.85 -13.09 -17.16
N SER A 155 -15.64 -12.79 -16.69
CA SER A 155 -14.39 -13.10 -17.39
C SER A 155 -13.33 -13.56 -16.39
N PRO A 156 -12.24 -14.20 -16.83
CA PRO A 156 -11.13 -14.54 -15.93
C PRO A 156 -10.58 -13.30 -15.19
N ALA A 157 -10.61 -12.14 -15.84
CA ALA A 157 -10.16 -10.88 -15.25
C ALA A 157 -11.12 -10.35 -14.17
N SER A 158 -12.45 -10.57 -14.29
CA SER A 158 -13.37 -10.24 -13.21
C SER A 158 -13.17 -11.13 -11.99
N ALA A 159 -12.88 -12.42 -12.20
CA ALA A 159 -12.51 -13.32 -11.12
C ALA A 159 -11.19 -12.92 -10.45
N ALA A 160 -10.18 -12.56 -11.24
CA ALA A 160 -8.89 -12.10 -10.72
C ALA A 160 -9.00 -10.81 -9.89
N LEU A 161 -9.81 -9.83 -10.32
CA LEU A 161 -10.07 -8.61 -9.55
C LEU A 161 -10.70 -8.91 -8.18
N LEU A 162 -11.75 -9.75 -8.16
CA LEU A 162 -12.43 -10.12 -6.92
C LEU A 162 -11.50 -10.91 -5.99
N LEU A 163 -10.73 -11.84 -6.55
CA LEU A 163 -9.75 -12.62 -5.80
C LEU A 163 -8.64 -11.72 -5.23
N GLN A 164 -8.14 -10.77 -6.01
CA GLN A 164 -7.13 -9.81 -5.55
C GLN A 164 -7.62 -9.04 -4.32
N VAL A 165 -8.84 -8.48 -4.36
CA VAL A 165 -9.41 -7.74 -3.23
C VAL A 165 -9.60 -8.66 -2.03
N ALA A 166 -10.12 -9.87 -2.24
CA ALA A 166 -10.28 -10.86 -1.18
C ALA A 166 -8.95 -11.21 -0.50
N LEU A 167 -7.88 -11.40 -1.28
CA LEU A 167 -6.55 -11.69 -0.76
C LEU A 167 -5.97 -10.53 0.06
N VAL A 168 -6.16 -9.28 -0.38
CA VAL A 168 -5.71 -8.10 0.38
C VAL A 168 -6.33 -8.09 1.78
N TYR A 169 -7.64 -8.30 1.88
CA TYR A 169 -8.31 -8.35 3.18
C TYR A 169 -7.97 -9.59 4.00
N LEU A 170 -7.86 -10.76 3.36
CA LEU A 170 -7.48 -11.99 4.04
C LEU A 170 -6.09 -11.88 4.67
N PHE A 171 -5.12 -11.37 3.92
CA PHE A 171 -3.78 -11.14 4.44
C PHE A 171 -3.77 -10.03 5.50
N SER A 172 -4.55 -8.96 5.33
CA SER A 172 -4.67 -7.90 6.35
C SER A 172 -5.15 -8.46 7.68
N VAL A 173 -6.17 -9.32 7.67
CA VAL A 173 -6.66 -10.01 8.87
C VAL A 173 -5.61 -10.97 9.42
N TRP A 174 -4.98 -11.77 8.56
CA TRP A 174 -3.94 -12.72 8.98
C TRP A 174 -2.75 -12.02 9.66
N PHE A 175 -2.25 -10.94 9.08
CA PHE A 175 -1.18 -10.14 9.66
C PHE A 175 -1.62 -9.48 10.96
N LYS A 176 -2.86 -8.99 11.03
CA LYS A 176 -3.40 -8.39 12.25
C LYS A 176 -3.54 -9.40 13.38
N LEU A 177 -4.04 -10.60 13.11
CA LEU A 177 -4.15 -11.69 14.09
C LEU A 177 -2.78 -12.14 14.62
N ARG A 178 -1.74 -12.18 13.76
CA ARG A 178 -0.37 -12.45 14.21
C ARG A 178 0.24 -11.28 15.00
N GLY A 179 -0.05 -10.05 14.59
CA GLY A 179 0.36 -8.84 15.31
C GLY A 179 -0.22 -8.79 16.71
N ASP A 180 -1.52 -9.04 16.87
CA ASP A 180 -2.19 -9.11 18.17
C ASP A 180 -1.60 -10.22 19.05
N ALA A 181 -1.23 -11.37 18.46
CA ALA A 181 -0.54 -12.44 19.18
C ALA A 181 0.89 -12.06 19.62
N GLN A 182 1.62 -11.29 18.81
CA GLN A 182 2.95 -10.78 19.16
C GLN A 182 2.90 -9.68 20.23
N VAL A 183 1.93 -8.76 20.13
CA VAL A 183 1.73 -7.69 21.10
C VAL A 183 1.18 -8.24 22.42
N ALA A 184 0.30 -9.24 22.39
CA ALA A 184 -0.14 -9.93 23.60
C ALA A 184 1.01 -10.69 24.29
N GLY A 185 1.91 -11.34 23.52
CA GLY A 185 3.11 -11.98 24.08
C GLY A 185 4.12 -10.99 24.67
N ALA A 186 4.31 -9.83 24.05
CA ALA A 186 5.19 -8.78 24.55
C ALA A 186 4.62 -8.06 25.78
N GLY A 187 3.32 -7.73 25.77
CA GLY A 187 2.65 -7.05 26.88
C GLY A 187 2.55 -7.93 28.13
N VAL A 188 2.28 -9.23 27.99
CA VAL A 188 2.24 -10.15 29.15
C VAL A 188 3.65 -10.38 29.72
N ALA A 189 4.69 -10.43 28.88
CA ALA A 189 6.08 -10.55 29.34
C ALA A 189 6.56 -9.29 30.09
N GLU A 190 6.22 -8.09 29.59
CA GLU A 190 6.62 -6.83 30.22
C GLU A 190 5.89 -6.59 31.55
N ILE A 191 4.58 -6.87 31.62
CA ILE A 191 3.80 -6.77 32.87
C ILE A 191 4.34 -7.75 33.92
N SER A 192 4.68 -8.98 33.52
CA SER A 192 5.22 -9.99 34.45
C SER A 192 6.61 -9.64 34.99
N LEU A 193 7.46 -8.98 34.19
CA LEU A 193 8.78 -8.50 34.65
C LEU A 193 8.70 -7.28 35.55
N THR A 194 7.68 -6.43 35.37
CA THR A 194 7.46 -5.24 36.21
C THR A 194 6.92 -5.65 37.59
N ASP A 195 6.01 -6.62 37.62
CA ASP A 195 5.40 -7.17 38.86
C ASP A 195 6.44 -7.92 39.72
N LEU A 196 7.33 -8.71 39.10
CA LEU A 196 8.43 -9.39 39.80
C LEU A 196 9.50 -8.41 40.32
N GLY A 197 9.66 -7.24 39.70
CA GLY A 197 10.56 -6.19 40.17
C GLY A 197 10.05 -5.53 41.46
N GLU A 198 8.75 -5.30 41.55
CA GLU A 198 8.12 -4.62 42.68
C GLU A 198 8.06 -5.50 43.94
N GLU A 199 7.67 -6.77 43.81
CA GLU A 199 7.68 -7.74 44.92
C GLU A 199 9.08 -7.95 45.49
N ARG A 200 10.11 -8.00 44.61
CA ARG A 200 11.49 -8.21 45.03
C ARG A 200 12.02 -7.00 45.79
N LEU A 201 11.68 -5.78 45.38
CA LEU A 201 12.06 -4.55 46.09
C LEU A 201 11.37 -4.42 47.44
N LEU A 202 10.08 -4.74 47.54
CA LEU A 202 9.34 -4.77 48.81
C LEU A 202 9.88 -5.84 49.77
N GLY A 203 10.25 -7.02 49.26
CA GLY A 203 10.86 -8.09 50.04
C GLY A 203 12.28 -7.79 50.55
N ILE A 204 13.04 -6.90 49.91
CA ILE A 204 14.36 -6.44 50.39
C ILE A 204 14.19 -5.34 51.44
N ALA A 205 13.26 -4.40 51.21
CA ALA A 205 12.94 -3.33 52.15
C ALA A 205 12.37 -3.87 53.48
N GLY A 206 11.50 -4.89 53.42
CA GLY A 206 10.95 -5.56 54.61
C GLY A 206 12.01 -6.23 55.46
N ARG A 207 12.94 -6.98 54.85
CA ARG A 207 14.07 -7.63 55.55
C ARG A 207 15.02 -6.64 56.21
N GLY A 208 15.28 -5.50 55.56
CA GLY A 208 16.11 -4.44 56.14
C GLY A 208 15.46 -3.75 57.35
N ALA A 209 14.13 -3.68 57.42
CA ALA A 209 13.40 -3.12 58.55
C ALA A 209 13.36 -4.08 59.75
N GLU A 210 13.20 -5.39 59.52
CA GLU A 210 13.26 -6.40 60.58
C GLU A 210 14.63 -6.48 61.25
N HIS A 211 15.70 -6.49 60.46
CA HIS A 211 17.06 -6.58 61.00
C HIS A 211 17.42 -5.39 61.90
N ARG A 212 16.99 -4.17 61.52
CA ARG A 212 17.16 -2.97 62.38
C ARG A 212 16.36 -3.05 63.68
N ARG A 213 15.16 -3.61 63.66
CA ARG A 213 14.34 -3.80 64.88
C ARG A 213 14.95 -4.86 65.81
N GLU A 214 15.62 -5.87 65.26
CA GLU A 214 16.30 -6.90 66.05
C GLU A 214 17.58 -6.35 66.71
N CYS A 215 18.40 -5.58 65.97
CA CYS A 215 19.55 -4.86 66.56
C CYS A 215 19.14 -3.88 67.65
N ALA A 216 18.05 -3.13 67.46
CA ALA A 216 17.53 -2.20 68.47
C ALA A 216 17.04 -2.93 69.73
N ARG A 217 16.42 -4.11 69.61
CA ARG A 217 16.03 -4.93 70.76
C ARG A 217 17.22 -5.49 71.53
N LYS A 218 18.27 -5.97 70.83
CA LYS A 218 19.49 -6.45 71.48
C LYS A 218 20.22 -5.34 72.24
N ALA A 219 20.26 -4.12 71.70
CA ALA A 219 20.88 -2.97 72.36
C ALA A 219 20.16 -2.47 73.64
N VAL A 220 18.89 -2.83 73.83
CA VAL A 220 18.11 -2.48 75.03
C VAL A 220 18.25 -3.55 76.13
N HIS A 221 18.65 -4.78 75.79
CA HIS A 221 18.78 -5.87 76.75
C HIS A 221 20.18 -5.96 77.39
N ASP A 222 21.19 -5.32 76.80
CA ASP A 222 22.58 -5.25 77.29
C ASP A 222 22.86 -4.02 78.19
N ARG A 223 21.83 -3.45 78.83
CA ARG A 223 21.95 -2.42 79.88
C ARG A 223 21.28 -2.87 81.17
#